data_AF-A0A963HJ58-F1
#
_entry.id   AF-A0A963HJ58-F1
#
_cell.length_a   1.000
_cell.length_b   1.000
_cell.length_c   1.000
_cell.angle_alpha   90.00
_cell.angle_beta   90.00
_cell.angle_gamma   90.00
#
_symmetry.space_group_name_H-M   'P 1'
#
loop_
_entity.id
_entity.type
_entity.pdbx_description
1 polymer ?
#
loop_
_entity_poly.entity_id
_entity_poly.type
_entity_poly.pdbx_seq_one_letter_code
_entity_poly.pdbx_strand_id
1 'polypeptide(L)'
;MASNKASFNWDDPLLLDLQLTETERMVRDAARAYCQDKLLPRVQEAFRHEKTDAAIFREMGELGLLGPTIPEQYGGSGLNYVCYGLIAREVERVDSGYRSMMSVQSSLVMVPINEFGTEAQKQKYLPKLATG
;
A
#
# COMPACT_ATOMS: atom_id res chain seq x y z
N MET A 1 -38.01 -12.75 25.05
CA MET A 1 -37.10 -12.73 23.88
C MET A 1 -36.21 -11.50 24.04
N ALA A 2 -34.91 -11.68 24.28
CA ALA A 2 -34.01 -10.54 24.41
C ALA A 2 -33.86 -9.88 23.03
N SER A 3 -34.13 -8.57 22.95
CA SER A 3 -33.88 -7.75 21.77
C SER A 3 -32.38 -7.74 21.50
N ASN A 4 -31.96 -8.43 20.44
CA ASN A 4 -30.57 -8.46 20.00
C ASN A 4 -30.28 -7.14 19.26
N LYS A 5 -29.97 -6.08 20.02
CA LYS A 5 -29.62 -4.78 19.43
C LYS A 5 -28.22 -4.89 18.80
N ALA A 6 -28.07 -4.40 17.57
CA ALA A 6 -26.76 -4.26 16.95
C ALA A 6 -25.86 -3.37 17.82
N SER A 7 -24.59 -3.78 17.99
CA SER A 7 -23.59 -2.97 18.67
C SER A 7 -23.09 -1.87 17.73
N PHE A 8 -23.03 -0.63 18.22
CA PHE A 8 -22.46 0.48 17.46
C PHE A 8 -20.93 0.48 17.60
N ASN A 9 -20.22 0.59 16.48
CA ASN A 9 -18.78 0.78 16.46
C ASN A 9 -18.43 2.23 16.07
N TRP A 10 -17.78 2.99 16.95
CA TRP A 10 -17.58 4.43 16.74
C TRP A 10 -16.45 4.75 15.74
N ASP A 11 -15.43 3.89 15.64
CA ASP A 11 -14.30 4.06 14.73
C ASP A 11 -14.55 3.47 13.34
N ASP A 12 -15.63 2.69 13.21
CA ASP A 12 -16.18 2.20 11.94
C ASP A 12 -17.73 2.20 11.94
N PRO A 13 -18.40 3.39 11.94
CA PRO A 13 -19.85 3.50 12.11
C PRO A 13 -20.69 2.79 11.06
N LEU A 14 -20.15 2.65 9.84
CA LEU A 14 -20.81 2.01 8.70
C LEU A 14 -20.21 0.63 8.40
N LEU A 15 -19.36 0.12 9.29
CA LEU A 15 -18.81 -1.23 9.25
C LEU A 15 -18.09 -1.51 7.92
N LEU A 16 -17.23 -0.59 7.47
CA LEU A 16 -16.36 -0.76 6.31
C LEU A 16 -15.63 -2.11 6.37
N ASP A 17 -15.19 -2.54 7.56
CA ASP A 17 -14.53 -3.85 7.71
C ASP A 17 -15.39 -5.02 7.21
N LEU A 18 -16.72 -4.98 7.42
CA LEU A 18 -17.66 -6.00 6.93
C LEU A 18 -17.96 -5.87 5.42
N GLN A 19 -17.64 -4.73 4.82
CA GLN A 19 -17.80 -4.50 3.38
C GLN A 19 -16.59 -4.96 2.57
N LEU A 20 -15.46 -5.20 3.23
CA LEU A 20 -14.24 -5.69 2.59
C LEU A 20 -14.28 -7.20 2.38
N THR A 21 -13.57 -7.68 1.38
CA THR A 21 -13.23 -9.09 1.22
C THR A 21 -12.17 -9.50 2.25
N GLU A 22 -11.98 -10.80 2.43
CA GLU A 22 -10.93 -11.34 3.30
C GLU A 22 -9.53 -10.90 2.83
N THR A 23 -9.26 -10.98 1.52
CA THR A 23 -8.00 -10.52 0.92
C THR A 23 -7.76 -9.04 1.17
N GLU A 24 -8.76 -8.18 1.01
CA GLU A 24 -8.64 -6.74 1.28
C GLU A 24 -8.33 -6.45 2.76
N ARG A 25 -8.96 -7.17 3.70
CA ARG A 25 -8.63 -7.07 5.13
C ARG A 25 -7.20 -7.51 5.40
N MET A 26 -6.77 -8.65 4.86
CA MET A 26 -5.40 -9.15 5.01
C MET A 26 -4.36 -8.15 4.50
N VAL A 27 -4.60 -7.57 3.31
CA VAL A 27 -3.69 -6.56 2.72
C VAL A 27 -3.64 -5.30 3.58
N ARG A 28 -4.79 -4.80 4.04
CA ARG A 28 -4.84 -3.67 4.97
C ARG A 28 -4.04 -3.95 6.25
N ASP A 29 -4.22 -5.12 6.84
CA ASP A 29 -3.62 -5.46 8.12
C ASP A 29 -2.10 -5.67 7.98
N ALA A 30 -1.64 -6.26 6.88
CA ALA A 30 -0.22 -6.36 6.55
C ALA A 30 0.43 -4.97 6.34
N ALA A 31 -0.23 -4.09 5.56
CA ALA A 31 0.24 -2.72 5.37
C ALA A 31 0.30 -1.96 6.70
N ARG A 32 -0.74 -2.09 7.55
CA ARG A 32 -0.77 -1.49 8.89
C ARG A 32 0.39 -1.97 9.75
N ALA A 33 0.63 -3.28 9.83
CA ALA A 33 1.70 -3.84 10.64
C ALA A 33 3.07 -3.25 10.24
N TYR A 34 3.39 -3.25 8.95
CA TYR A 34 4.61 -2.60 8.45
C TYR A 34 4.69 -1.12 8.81
N CYS A 35 3.59 -0.37 8.62
CA CYS A 35 3.58 1.06 8.91
C CYS A 35 3.81 1.35 10.40
N GLN A 36 3.19 0.60 11.31
CA GLN A 36 3.36 0.79 12.75
C GLN A 36 4.74 0.33 13.23
N ASP A 37 5.27 -0.77 12.70
CA ASP A 37 6.53 -1.35 13.17
C ASP A 37 7.77 -0.67 12.57
N LYS A 38 7.68 -0.21 11.32
CA LYS A 38 8.83 0.26 10.54
C LYS A 38 8.78 1.75 10.21
N LEU A 39 7.62 2.31 9.85
CA LEU A 39 7.53 3.71 9.44
C LEU A 39 7.34 4.66 10.63
N LEU A 40 6.44 4.30 11.55
CA LEU A 40 6.10 5.13 12.72
C LEU A 40 7.33 5.49 13.59
N PRO A 41 8.28 4.58 13.87
CA PRO A 41 9.46 4.95 14.65
C PRO A 41 10.40 5.94 13.95
N ARG A 42 10.35 6.01 12.61
CA ARG A 42 11.26 6.84 11.78
C ARG A 42 10.71 8.26 11.57
N VAL A 43 9.39 8.43 11.56
CA VAL A 43 8.72 9.63 11.03
C VAL A 43 9.14 10.94 11.72
N GLN A 44 9.30 10.95 13.05
CA GLN A 44 9.59 12.20 13.77
C GLN A 44 10.98 12.75 13.44
N GLU A 45 11.98 11.87 13.35
CA GLU A 45 13.35 12.27 13.02
C GLU A 45 13.46 12.61 11.53
N ALA A 46 12.86 11.78 10.66
CA ALA A 46 12.79 11.98 9.23
C ALA A 46 12.19 13.35 8.88
N PHE A 47 11.01 13.65 9.44
CA PHE A 47 10.32 14.92 9.23
C PHE A 47 11.12 16.11 9.75
N ARG A 48 11.63 16.03 11.00
CA ARG A 48 12.38 17.14 11.63
C ARG A 48 13.65 17.52 10.87
N HIS A 49 14.31 16.55 10.26
CA HIS A 49 15.59 16.76 9.58
C HIS A 49 15.49 16.70 8.05
N GLU A 50 14.27 16.67 7.50
CA GLU A 50 14.02 16.63 6.06
C GLU A 50 14.77 15.49 5.34
N LYS A 51 14.72 14.29 5.93
CA LYS A 51 15.39 13.10 5.38
C LYS A 51 14.41 11.97 5.16
N THR A 52 14.72 11.14 4.16
CA THR A 52 14.02 9.88 3.88
C THR A 52 15.04 8.76 3.74
N ASP A 53 14.77 7.62 4.36
CA ASP A 53 15.57 6.41 4.16
C ASP A 53 15.13 5.71 2.85
N ALA A 54 16.06 5.58 1.90
CA ALA A 54 15.81 4.92 0.62
C ALA A 54 15.53 3.40 0.78
N ALA A 55 15.92 2.78 1.90
CA ALA A 55 15.61 1.38 2.18
C ALA A 55 14.09 1.10 2.25
N ILE A 56 13.28 2.12 2.54
CA ILE A 56 11.82 2.01 2.60
C ILE A 56 11.22 1.47 1.29
N PHE A 57 11.80 1.78 0.12
CA PHE A 57 11.33 1.22 -1.15
C PHE A 57 11.48 -0.30 -1.20
N ARG A 58 12.64 -0.82 -0.78
CA ARG A 58 12.88 -2.27 -0.74
C ARG A 58 12.00 -2.96 0.27
N GLU A 59 11.85 -2.37 1.47
CA GLU A 59 10.94 -2.90 2.49
C GLU A 59 9.49 -2.97 1.99
N MET A 60 9.00 -1.93 1.29
CA MET A 60 7.68 -1.94 0.67
C MET A 60 7.57 -2.95 -0.48
N GLY A 61 8.61 -3.11 -1.28
CA GLY A 61 8.66 -4.06 -2.39
C GLY A 61 8.65 -5.51 -1.94
N GLU A 62 9.39 -5.86 -0.88
CA GLU A 62 9.39 -7.19 -0.26
C GLU A 62 8.01 -7.61 0.24
N LEU A 63 7.18 -6.63 0.63
CA LEU A 63 5.80 -6.84 1.09
C LEU A 63 4.75 -6.73 -0.03
N GLY A 64 5.16 -6.45 -1.27
CA GLY A 64 4.25 -6.30 -2.41
C GLY A 64 3.37 -5.04 -2.34
N LEU A 65 3.84 -3.97 -1.66
CA LEU A 65 3.11 -2.71 -1.52
C LEU A 65 3.39 -1.73 -2.68
N LEU A 66 4.36 -2.02 -3.55
CA LEU A 66 4.70 -1.24 -4.74
C LEU A 66 4.05 -1.82 -5.99
N GLY A 67 3.33 -0.98 -6.74
CA GLY A 67 2.53 -1.41 -7.88
C GLY A 67 1.50 -2.49 -7.56
N PRO A 68 0.61 -2.33 -6.55
CA PRO A 68 -0.32 -3.40 -6.14
C PRO A 68 -1.20 -3.92 -7.29
N THR A 69 -1.59 -3.04 -8.21
CA THR A 69 -2.45 -3.37 -9.37
C THR A 69 -1.68 -3.87 -10.59
N ILE A 70 -0.35 -3.95 -10.51
CA ILE A 70 0.48 -4.45 -11.60
C ILE A 70 0.40 -5.98 -11.61
N PRO A 71 0.23 -6.62 -12.78
CA PRO A 71 0.14 -8.08 -12.87
C PRO A 71 1.34 -8.81 -12.28
N GLU A 72 1.09 -9.98 -11.68
CA GLU A 72 2.13 -10.86 -11.10
C GLU A 72 3.22 -11.25 -12.09
N GLN A 73 2.89 -11.41 -13.38
CA GLN A 73 3.87 -11.71 -14.44
C GLN A 73 4.97 -10.64 -14.60
N TYR A 74 4.74 -9.43 -14.08
CA TYR A 74 5.71 -8.33 -14.06
C TYR A 74 6.24 -8.03 -12.65
N GLY A 75 5.98 -8.90 -11.68
CA GLY A 75 6.45 -8.79 -10.29
C GLY A 75 5.56 -7.96 -9.36
N GLY A 76 4.44 -7.42 -9.84
CA GLY A 76 3.45 -6.77 -8.98
C GLY A 76 2.58 -7.79 -8.22
N SER A 77 1.68 -7.29 -7.37
CA SER A 77 0.85 -8.15 -6.50
C SER A 77 -0.49 -8.57 -7.14
N GLY A 78 -0.83 -8.07 -8.34
CA GLY A 78 -2.09 -8.41 -9.03
C GLY A 78 -3.38 -8.06 -8.27
N LEU A 79 -3.30 -7.17 -7.28
CA LEU A 79 -4.39 -6.80 -6.39
C LEU A 79 -5.36 -5.79 -7.04
N ASN A 80 -6.55 -5.66 -6.46
CA ASN A 80 -7.55 -4.71 -6.93
C ASN A 80 -7.27 -3.27 -6.40
N TYR A 81 -8.04 -2.30 -6.93
CA TYR A 81 -7.91 -0.89 -6.52
C TYR A 81 -8.36 -0.61 -5.07
N VAL A 82 -9.22 -1.45 -4.48
CA VAL A 82 -9.62 -1.31 -3.07
C VAL A 82 -8.43 -1.63 -2.17
N CYS A 83 -7.71 -2.73 -2.45
CA CYS A 83 -6.44 -3.05 -1.79
C CYS A 83 -5.44 -1.91 -1.92
N TYR A 84 -5.27 -1.33 -3.12
CA TYR A 84 -4.38 -0.18 -3.31
C TYR A 84 -4.78 1.01 -2.42
N GLY A 85 -6.07 1.35 -2.38
CA GLY A 85 -6.59 2.41 -1.51
C GLY A 85 -6.39 2.13 -0.02
N LEU A 86 -6.57 0.87 0.41
CA LEU A 86 -6.34 0.46 1.80
C LEU A 86 -4.86 0.55 2.20
N ILE A 87 -3.95 0.13 1.32
CA ILE A 87 -2.50 0.31 1.54
C ILE A 87 -2.19 1.79 1.70
N ALA A 88 -2.66 2.64 0.77
CA ALA A 88 -2.44 4.08 0.83
C ALA A 88 -2.97 4.69 2.13
N ARG A 89 -4.17 4.29 2.58
CA ARG A 89 -4.77 4.73 3.84
C ARG A 89 -3.91 4.37 5.06
N GLU A 90 -3.34 3.18 5.10
CA GLU A 90 -2.51 2.77 6.25
C GLU A 90 -1.11 3.41 6.22
N VAL A 91 -0.52 3.63 5.04
CA VAL A 91 0.76 4.35 4.91
C VAL A 91 0.60 5.82 5.30
N GLU A 92 -0.43 6.50 4.79
CA GLU A 92 -0.68 7.92 5.09
C GLU A 92 -1.19 8.16 6.51
N ARG A 93 -1.71 7.13 7.19
CA ARG A 93 -1.96 7.18 8.64
C ARG A 93 -0.68 7.51 9.42
N VAL A 94 0.49 7.16 8.89
CA VAL A 94 1.79 7.54 9.46
C VAL A 94 2.24 8.88 8.90
N ASP A 95 2.40 8.99 7.58
CA ASP A 95 2.88 10.22 6.94
C ASP A 95 2.53 10.30 5.45
N SER A 96 2.14 11.49 4.99
CA SER A 96 1.83 11.77 3.59
C SER A 96 3.04 11.70 2.66
N GLY A 97 4.25 11.96 3.14
CA GLY A 97 5.50 11.83 2.37
C GLY A 97 5.75 10.37 1.98
N TYR A 98 5.57 9.43 2.90
CA TYR A 98 5.69 8.00 2.60
C TYR A 98 4.66 7.52 1.58
N ARG A 99 3.39 7.95 1.73
CA ARG A 99 2.35 7.62 0.76
C ARG A 99 2.64 8.29 -0.59
N SER A 100 3.29 9.45 -0.62
CA SER A 100 3.73 10.13 -1.86
C SER A 100 4.76 9.33 -2.63
N MET A 101 5.80 8.85 -1.96
CA MET A 101 6.81 7.96 -2.55
C MET A 101 6.17 6.71 -3.17
N MET A 102 5.26 6.06 -2.43
CA MET A 102 4.55 4.87 -2.89
C MET A 102 3.64 5.18 -4.10
N SER A 103 2.92 6.30 -4.07
CA SER A 103 2.05 6.74 -5.18
C SER A 103 2.84 7.05 -6.44
N VAL A 104 3.99 7.73 -6.33
CA VAL A 104 4.87 8.01 -7.48
C VAL A 104 5.33 6.69 -8.10
N GLN A 105 5.91 5.81 -7.30
CA GLN A 105 6.42 4.52 -7.78
C GLN A 105 5.33 3.70 -8.47
N SER A 106 4.17 3.58 -7.83
CA SER A 106 3.08 2.73 -8.32
C SER A 106 2.33 3.37 -9.50
N SER A 107 1.71 4.52 -9.28
CA SER A 107 0.75 5.11 -10.22
C SER A 107 1.36 6.04 -11.25
N LEU A 108 2.53 6.64 -10.97
CA LEU A 108 3.16 7.61 -11.88
C LEU A 108 4.34 7.03 -12.65
N VAL A 109 4.86 5.86 -12.25
CA VAL A 109 5.96 5.16 -12.93
C VAL A 109 5.53 3.79 -13.43
N MET A 110 5.12 2.88 -12.54
CA MET A 110 4.80 1.50 -12.95
C MET A 110 3.56 1.42 -13.84
N VAL A 111 2.47 2.14 -13.49
CA VAL A 111 1.25 2.17 -14.32
C VAL A 111 1.52 2.64 -15.75
N PRO A 112 2.14 3.80 -16.03
CA PRO A 112 2.38 4.21 -17.41
C PRO A 112 3.32 3.26 -18.17
N ILE A 113 4.29 2.61 -17.51
CA ILE A 113 5.10 1.56 -18.15
C ILE A 113 4.23 0.34 -18.51
N ASN A 114 3.31 -0.07 -17.63
CA ASN A 114 2.42 -1.20 -17.86
C ASN A 114 1.38 -0.94 -18.96
N GLU A 115 0.79 0.25 -18.97
CA GLU A 115 -0.27 0.60 -19.93
C GLU A 115 0.28 0.99 -21.30
N PHE A 116 1.38 1.75 -21.34
CA PHE A 116 1.86 2.40 -22.56
C PHE A 116 3.24 1.91 -23.02
N GLY A 117 3.93 1.10 -22.21
CA GLY A 117 5.21 0.52 -22.56
C GLY A 117 5.09 -0.68 -23.51
N THR A 118 6.14 -0.90 -24.30
CA THR A 118 6.35 -2.15 -25.03
C THR A 118 6.58 -3.32 -24.06
N GLU A 119 6.32 -4.55 -24.49
CA GLU A 119 6.62 -5.74 -23.68
C GLU A 119 8.07 -5.80 -23.21
N ALA A 120 9.02 -5.37 -24.06
CA ALA A 120 10.43 -5.29 -23.67
C ALA A 120 10.68 -4.27 -22.54
N GLN A 121 9.97 -3.13 -22.52
CA GLN A 121 10.06 -2.16 -21.43
C GLN A 121 9.44 -2.70 -20.14
N LYS A 122 8.27 -3.35 -20.22
CA LYS A 122 7.61 -3.95 -19.06
C LYS A 122 8.49 -4.99 -18.39
N GLN A 123 8.99 -5.95 -19.16
CA GLN A 123 9.88 -7.02 -18.67
C GLN A 123 11.19 -6.48 -18.09
N LYS A 124 11.72 -5.39 -18.63
CA LYS A 124 12.96 -4.78 -18.16
C LYS A 124 12.80 -4.02 -16.84
N TYR A 125 11.72 -3.25 -16.70
CA TYR A 125 11.59 -2.26 -15.62
C TYR A 125 10.66 -2.68 -14.50
N LEU A 126 9.49 -3.23 -14.79
CA LEU A 126 8.46 -3.49 -13.78
C LEU A 126 8.92 -4.46 -12.67
N PRO A 127 9.62 -5.58 -12.96
CA PRO A 127 10.08 -6.48 -11.90
C PRO A 127 11.04 -5.81 -10.91
N LYS A 128 11.86 -4.87 -11.40
CA LYS A 128 12.79 -4.10 -10.54
C LYS A 128 12.06 -3.02 -9.76
N LEU A 129 11.10 -2.34 -10.37
CA LEU A 129 10.31 -1.30 -9.68
C LEU A 129 9.43 -1.90 -8.58
N ALA A 130 8.90 -3.12 -8.80
CA ALA A 130 8.06 -3.81 -7.83
C ALA A 130 8.83 -4.26 -6.58
N THR A 131 10.13 -4.51 -6.71
CA THR A 131 11.00 -4.96 -5.61
C THR A 131 11.72 -3.82 -4.87
N GLY A 132 11.55 -2.57 -5.34
CA GLY A 132 12.17 -1.38 -4.75
C GLY A 132 13.66 -1.23 -4.98
#